data_AF-A0A2P2JX79-F1
#
_entry.id   AF-A0A2P2JX79-F1
#
_cell.length_a   1.000
_cell.length_b   1.000
_cell.length_c   1.000
_cell.angle_alpha   90.00
_cell.angle_beta   90.00
_cell.angle_gamma   90.00
#
_symmetry.space_group_name_H-M   'P 1'
#
loop_
_entity.id
_entity.type
_entity.pdbx_description
1 polymer ?
#
loop_
_entity_poly.entity_id
_entity_poly.type
_entity_poly.pdbx_seq_one_letter_code
_entity_poly.pdbx_strand_id
1 'polypeptide(L)'
;MDNPPSSSSITFYDFLDKMRNPASLDLVRSIKSFIVSFSFYAANPDNDGEKVQDYFSKMEDAIVDHPLWASATNEEIDCAMEVLCFN
;
A
#
# COMPACT_ATOMS: atom_id res chain seq x y z
N MET A 1 13.76 -29.37 -12.95
CA MET A 1 12.90 -28.29 -13.50
C MET A 1 12.54 -27.45 -12.31
N ASP A 2 13.47 -26.59 -11.92
CA ASP A 2 13.33 -25.66 -10.81
C ASP A 2 12.45 -24.53 -11.28
N ASN A 3 11.22 -24.48 -10.77
CA ASN A 3 10.33 -23.34 -10.92
C ASN A 3 11.04 -22.14 -10.29
N PRO A 4 11.44 -21.09 -11.03
CA PRO A 4 12.02 -19.91 -10.39
C PRO A 4 10.99 -19.39 -9.38
N PRO A 5 11.40 -19.03 -8.15
CA PRO A 5 10.47 -18.40 -7.22
C PRO A 5 9.94 -17.15 -7.94
N SER A 6 8.63 -17.16 -8.24
CA SER A 6 7.95 -16.05 -8.88
C SER A 6 8.37 -14.77 -8.20
N SER A 7 9.01 -13.84 -8.93
CA SER A 7 9.57 -12.60 -8.37
C SER A 7 8.59 -11.83 -7.48
N SER A 8 7.28 -11.98 -7.75
CA SER A 8 6.14 -11.47 -6.98
C SER A 8 6.14 -11.85 -5.48
N SER A 9 6.65 -13.03 -5.13
CA SER A 9 6.69 -13.49 -3.73
C SER A 9 7.77 -12.76 -2.95
N ILE A 10 8.91 -12.44 -3.58
CA ILE A 10 10.04 -11.75 -2.93
C ILE A 10 9.69 -10.29 -2.68
N THR A 11 9.03 -9.63 -3.64
CA THR A 11 8.58 -8.24 -3.52
C THR A 11 7.50 -8.05 -2.45
N PHE A 12 6.62 -9.04 -2.24
CA PHE A 12 5.63 -9.01 -1.15
C PHE A 12 6.27 -9.01 0.24
N TYR A 13 7.23 -9.89 0.50
CA TYR A 13 7.89 -9.94 1.81
C TYR A 13 8.76 -8.70 2.05
N ASP A 14 9.41 -8.18 1.01
CA ASP A 14 10.18 -6.93 1.10
C ASP A 14 9.27 -5.73 1.39
N PHE A 15 8.10 -5.68 0.77
CA PHE A 15 7.06 -4.70 1.09
C PHE A 15 6.56 -4.82 2.54
N LEU A 16 6.30 -6.04 3.02
CA LEU A 16 5.89 -6.24 4.41
C LEU A 16 6.98 -5.82 5.41
N ASP A 17 8.26 -6.07 5.10
CA ASP A 17 9.38 -5.63 5.93
C ASP A 17 9.52 -4.10 5.92
N LYS A 18 9.37 -3.47 4.75
CA LYS A 18 9.29 -2.00 4.61
C LYS A 18 8.10 -1.42 5.35
N MET A 19 6.91 -2.04 5.32
CA MET A 19 5.74 -1.63 6.11
C MET A 19 5.94 -1.80 7.62
N ARG A 20 6.77 -2.77 8.03
CA ARG A 20 7.15 -2.99 9.43
C ARG A 20 8.23 -2.03 9.92
N ASN A 21 8.90 -1.34 9.01
CA ASN A 21 9.92 -0.34 9.31
C ASN A 21 9.26 0.87 10.02
N PRO A 22 9.86 1.40 11.12
CA PRO A 22 9.31 2.56 11.82
C PRO A 22 9.09 3.79 10.93
N ALA A 23 9.85 3.93 9.84
CA ALA A 23 9.67 5.02 8.90
C ALA A 23 8.40 4.90 8.03
N SER A 24 7.81 3.70 7.89
CA SER A 24 6.53 3.48 7.21
C SER A 24 5.33 3.40 8.17
N LEU A 25 5.56 3.51 9.49
CA LEU A 25 4.49 3.41 10.49
C LEU A 25 3.46 4.53 10.34
N ASP A 26 3.86 5.71 9.90
CA ASP A 26 2.92 6.80 9.61
C ASP A 26 1.94 6.42 8.49
N LEU A 27 2.43 5.72 7.48
CA LEU A 27 1.61 5.17 6.40
C LEU A 27 0.60 4.13 6.95
N VAL A 28 1.07 3.15 7.72
CA VAL A 28 0.22 2.11 8.33
C VAL A 28 -0.81 2.71 9.29
N ARG A 29 -0.44 3.76 10.04
CA ARG A 29 -1.37 4.50 10.90
C ARG A 29 -2.40 5.25 10.08
N SER A 30 -2.00 5.88 8.99
CA SER A 30 -2.91 6.54 8.05
C SER A 30 -3.94 5.55 7.53
N ILE A 31 -3.52 4.35 7.08
CA ILE A 31 -4.43 3.31 6.56
C ILE A 31 -5.43 2.87 7.62
N LYS A 32 -4.94 2.55 8.82
CA LYS A 32 -5.79 2.13 9.94
C LYS A 32 -6.78 3.22 10.34
N SER A 33 -6.33 4.48 10.35
CA SER A 33 -7.18 5.62 10.64
C SER A 33 -8.25 5.80 9.56
N PHE A 34 -7.89 5.60 8.29
CA PHE A 34 -8.83 5.63 7.17
C PHE A 34 -9.87 4.52 7.32
N ILE A 35 -9.48 3.27 7.52
CA ILE A 35 -10.41 2.12 7.70
C ILE A 35 -11.37 2.34 8.89
N VAL A 36 -10.84 2.80 10.03
CA VAL A 36 -11.65 3.12 11.22
C VAL A 36 -12.64 4.23 10.91
N SER A 37 -12.17 5.31 10.27
CA SER A 37 -13.03 6.43 9.89
C SER A 37 -14.09 5.98 8.90
N PHE A 38 -13.72 5.18 7.92
CA PHE A 38 -14.60 4.62 6.88
C PHE A 38 -15.69 3.74 7.48
N SER A 39 -15.34 2.91 8.46
CA SER A 39 -16.29 2.08 9.22
C SER A 39 -17.23 2.92 10.12
N PHE A 40 -16.87 4.17 10.39
CA PHE A 40 -17.65 5.12 11.18
C PHE A 40 -18.65 5.92 10.34
N TYR A 41 -18.38 6.10 9.04
CA TYR A 41 -19.28 6.76 8.11
C TYR A 41 -20.37 5.79 7.64
N ALA A 42 -21.59 6.30 7.46
CA ALA A 42 -22.67 5.53 6.86
C ALA A 42 -22.27 5.15 5.41
N ALA A 43 -22.42 3.87 5.06
CA ALA A 43 -22.08 3.36 3.73
C ALA A 43 -22.81 4.16 2.64
N ASN A 44 -22.05 4.90 1.85
CA ASN A 44 -22.48 5.65 0.69
C ASN A 44 -21.74 5.09 -0.54
N PRO A 45 -22.26 4.04 -1.20
CA PRO A 45 -21.54 3.32 -2.25
C PRO A 45 -21.10 4.20 -3.44
N ASP A 46 -21.73 5.36 -3.63
CA ASP A 46 -21.40 6.35 -4.66
C ASP A 46 -20.15 7.19 -4.32
N ASN A 47 -19.94 7.52 -3.04
CA ASN A 47 -18.82 8.35 -2.55
C ASN A 47 -17.69 7.53 -1.92
N ASP A 48 -18.02 6.35 -1.42
CA ASP A 48 -17.10 5.43 -0.77
C ASP A 48 -16.01 4.97 -1.74
N GLY A 49 -16.37 4.64 -2.99
CA GLY A 49 -15.42 4.27 -4.03
C GLY A 49 -14.46 5.41 -4.39
N GLU A 50 -14.97 6.63 -4.58
CA GLU A 50 -14.17 7.81 -4.89
C GLU A 50 -13.19 8.14 -3.75
N LYS A 51 -13.66 8.09 -2.49
CA LYS A 51 -12.82 8.35 -1.31
C LYS A 51 -11.71 7.32 -1.14
N VAL A 52 -12.01 6.05 -1.41
CA VAL A 52 -11.01 4.98 -1.36
C VAL A 52 -9.97 5.17 -2.46
N GLN A 53 -10.39 5.47 -3.69
CA GLN A 53 -9.45 5.74 -4.79
C GLN A 53 -8.59 6.98 -4.53
N ASP A 54 -9.17 8.10 -4.09
CA ASP A 54 -8.41 9.32 -3.74
C ASP A 54 -7.40 9.05 -2.62
N TYR A 55 -7.79 8.24 -1.62
CA TYR A 55 -6.89 7.82 -0.55
C TYR A 55 -5.72 6.98 -1.07
N PHE A 56 -5.99 5.97 -1.92
CA PHE A 56 -4.94 5.16 -2.54
C PHE A 56 -4.00 5.98 -3.42
N SER A 57 -4.52 6.90 -4.24
CA SER A 57 -3.67 7.78 -5.05
C SER A 57 -2.76 8.68 -4.21
N LYS A 58 -3.28 9.23 -3.10
CA LYS A 58 -2.45 10.01 -2.16
C LYS A 58 -1.39 9.16 -1.48
N MET A 59 -1.72 7.90 -1.18
CA MET A 59 -0.81 6.98 -0.54
C MET A 59 0.26 6.48 -1.51
N GLU A 60 -0.08 6.32 -2.79
CA GLU A 60 0.87 6.05 -3.87
C GLU A 60 1.90 7.18 -3.99
N ASP A 61 1.45 8.42 -4.08
CA ASP A 61 2.32 9.60 -4.15
C ASP A 61 3.22 9.69 -2.91
N ALA A 62 2.68 9.41 -1.72
CA ALA A 62 3.43 9.38 -0.47
C ALA A 62 4.45 8.24 -0.39
N ILE A 63 4.19 7.08 -1.00
CA ILE A 63 5.12 5.96 -1.11
C ILE A 63 6.24 6.31 -2.09
N VAL A 64 5.90 6.85 -3.26
CA VAL A 64 6.86 7.24 -4.30
C VAL A 64 7.80 8.34 -3.81
N ASP A 65 7.29 9.34 -3.07
CA ASP A 65 8.08 10.42 -2.48
C ASP A 65 8.90 9.94 -1.27
N HIS A 66 8.57 8.79 -0.68
CA HIS A 66 9.19 8.34 0.55
C HIS A 66 10.65 7.90 0.33
N PRO A 67 11.61 8.36 1.16
CA PRO A 67 13.02 7.96 1.06
C PRO A 67 13.29 6.46 1.24
N LEU A 68 12.34 5.71 1.81
CA LEU A 68 12.42 4.25 1.93
C LEU A 68 12.15 3.52 0.60
N TRP A 69 11.33 4.12 -0.26
CA TRP A 69 10.98 3.61 -1.58
C TRP A 69 11.74 4.34 -2.70
N ALA A 70 12.48 5.41 -2.39
CA ALA A 70 13.38 6.08 -3.31
C ALA A 70 14.50 5.19 -3.88
N SER A 71 14.84 4.08 -3.21
CA SER A 71 15.74 3.04 -3.72
C SER A 71 15.01 1.77 -4.17
N ALA A 72 13.68 1.73 -4.05
CA ALA A 72 12.87 0.63 -4.54
C ALA A 72 12.68 0.77 -6.05
N THR A 73 12.73 -0.34 -6.77
CA THR A 73 12.46 -0.39 -8.20
C THR A 73 10.98 -0.14 -8.49
N ASN A 74 10.65 0.34 -9.69
CA ASN A 74 9.25 0.54 -10.09
C ASN A 74 8.42 -0.75 -9.97
N GLU A 75 9.03 -1.93 -10.15
CA GLU A 75 8.37 -3.22 -9.91
C GLU A 75 8.03 -3.46 -8.43
N GLU A 76 8.88 -3.01 -7.49
CA GLU A 76 8.57 -3.09 -6.06
C GLU A 76 7.46 -2.11 -5.66
N ILE A 77 7.40 -0.94 -6.30
CA ILE A 77 6.34 0.06 -6.08
C ILE A 77 5.01 -0.46 -6.64
N ASP A 78 5.00 -0.97 -7.87
CA ASP A 78 3.82 -1.55 -8.51
C ASP A 78 3.30 -2.76 -7.73
N CYS A 79 4.19 -3.63 -7.26
CA CYS A 79 3.82 -4.78 -6.43
C CYS A 79 3.29 -4.36 -5.05
N ALA A 80 3.85 -3.30 -4.44
CA ALA A 80 3.31 -2.72 -3.21
C ALA A 80 1.88 -2.18 -3.40
N MET A 81 1.59 -1.55 -4.54
CA MET A 81 0.25 -1.06 -4.88
C MET A 81 -0.73 -2.20 -5.16
N GLU A 82 -0.33 -3.22 -5.92
CA GLU A 82 -1.17 -4.40 -6.14
C GLU A 82 -1.54 -5.09 -4.82
N VAL A 83 -0.59 -5.21 -3.90
CA VAL A 83 -0.81 -5.82 -2.58
C VAL A 83 -1.77 -4.99 -1.73
N LEU A 84 -1.70 -3.67 -1.80
CA LEU A 84 -2.63 -2.75 -1.12
C LEU A 84 -4.04 -2.77 -1.72
N CYS A 85 -4.17 -3.06 -3.02
CA CYS A 85 -5.45 -3.13 -3.72
C CYS A 85 -6.16 -4.50 -3.58
N PHE A 86 -5.41 -5.59 -3.37
CA PHE A 86 -5.94 -6.97 -3.33
C PHE A 86 -6.11 -7.58 -1.92
N ASN A 87 -5.71 -6.91 -0.84
CA ASN A 87 -5.86 -7.39 0.54
C ASN A 87 -6.71 -6.45 1.40
#